data_AF-A0A9D2NB24-F1
#
_entry.id   AF-A0A9D2NB24-F1
#
_cell.length_a   1.000
_cell.length_b   1.000
_cell.length_c   1.000
_cell.angle_alpha   90.00
_cell.angle_beta   90.00
_cell.angle_gamma   90.00
#
_symmetry.space_group_name_H-M   'P 1'
#
loop_
_entity.id
_entity.type
_entity.pdbx_description
1 polymer ?
#
loop_
_entity_poly.entity_id
_entity_poly.type
_entity_poly.pdbx_seq_one_letter_code
_entity_poly.pdbx_strand_id
1 'polypeptide(L)'
;MTGEIADQIRYSEKTTLSEFIRMLNSLRDEEHVKCLTFQSLIKHLVEEGCLAEDAAGEDGKTRRTITPKGIVFGIFSEKRFNQSGDEYEVIYYGEKAQRQLVKKMLNEWKEE
;
A
#
# COMPACT_ATOMS: atom_id res chain seq x y z
N MET A 1 2.41 13.44 7.53
CA MET A 1 2.62 12.54 8.68
C MET A 1 3.69 13.13 9.59
N THR A 2 3.49 13.13 10.91
CA THR A 2 4.47 13.57 11.92
C THR A 2 5.28 12.39 12.46
N GLY A 3 6.50 12.64 12.94
CA GLY A 3 7.41 11.60 13.44
C GLY A 3 6.83 10.80 14.62
N GLU A 4 5.99 11.43 15.45
CA GLU A 4 5.30 10.80 16.59
C GLU A 4 4.25 9.76 16.17
N ILE A 5 3.65 9.93 14.99
CA ILE A 5 2.72 8.94 14.44
C ILE A 5 3.50 7.69 14.02
N ALA A 6 4.69 7.87 13.46
CA ALA A 6 5.51 6.78 12.95
C ALA A 6 5.99 5.80 14.04
N ASP A 7 6.24 6.30 15.25
CA ASP A 7 6.64 5.50 16.41
C ASP A 7 5.50 4.60 16.94
N GLN A 8 4.25 5.05 16.76
CA GLN A 8 3.05 4.32 17.20
C GLN A 8 2.58 3.24 16.21
N ILE A 9 3.20 3.16 15.02
CA ILE A 9 2.80 2.20 13.99
C ILE A 9 3.18 0.79 14.40
N ARG A 10 2.17 -0.07 14.51
CA ARG A 10 2.37 -1.51 14.68
C ARG A 10 2.57 -2.18 13.34
N TYR A 11 3.83 -2.48 13.03
CA TYR A 11 4.15 -3.28 11.86
C TYR A 11 3.69 -4.73 12.04
N SER A 12 3.12 -5.29 10.98
CA SER A 12 2.66 -6.69 10.95
C SER A 12 3.49 -7.50 9.97
N GLU A 13 3.58 -8.82 10.16
CA GLU A 13 4.25 -9.72 9.21
C GLU A 13 3.71 -9.58 7.79
N LYS A 14 2.38 -9.42 7.67
CA LYS A 14 1.69 -9.10 6.42
C LYS A 14 0.44 -8.28 6.69
N THR A 15 0.20 -7.29 5.84
CA THR A 15 -1.05 -6.50 5.86
C THR A 15 -1.46 -6.14 4.45
N THR A 16 -2.74 -5.85 4.23
CA THR A 16 -3.17 -5.27 2.94
C THR A 16 -2.97 -3.76 2.97
N LEU A 17 -2.83 -3.14 1.80
CA LEU A 17 -2.68 -1.67 1.74
C LEU A 17 -3.85 -0.95 2.40
N SER A 18 -5.08 -1.44 2.21
CA SER A 18 -6.29 -0.86 2.81
C SER A 18 -6.28 -0.95 4.34
N GLU A 19 -5.87 -2.09 4.90
CA GLU A 19 -5.71 -2.25 6.35
C GLU A 19 -4.64 -1.33 6.90
N PHE A 20 -3.50 -1.24 6.21
CA PHE A 20 -2.41 -0.35 6.59
C PHE A 20 -2.85 1.11 6.59
N ILE A 21 -3.54 1.55 5.54
CA ILE A 21 -4.09 2.91 5.43
C ILE A 21 -5.08 3.19 6.56
N ARG A 22 -5.98 2.25 6.88
CA ARG A 22 -6.93 2.40 7.99
C ARG A 22 -6.20 2.62 9.31
N MET A 23 -5.18 1.82 9.59
CA MET A 23 -4.36 1.98 10.78
C MET A 23 -3.66 3.34 10.82
N LEU A 24 -2.99 3.75 9.73
CA LEU A 24 -2.31 5.04 9.65
C LEU A 24 -3.28 6.22 9.85
N ASN A 25 -4.44 6.14 9.21
CA ASN A 25 -5.48 7.16 9.32
C ASN A 25 -6.09 7.22 10.71
N SER A 26 -6.17 6.10 11.44
CA SER A 26 -6.63 6.09 12.83
C SER A 26 -5.62 6.71 13.80
N LEU A 27 -4.34 6.79 13.43
CA LEU A 27 -3.28 7.42 14.22
C LEU A 27 -3.02 8.87 13.81
N ARG A 28 -3.68 9.37 12.76
CA ARG A 28 -3.46 10.73 12.27
C ARG A 28 -4.21 11.74 13.13
N ASP A 29 -3.61 12.91 13.23
CA ASP A 29 -4.32 14.09 13.70
C ASP A 29 -5.26 14.59 12.60
N GLU A 30 -6.57 14.43 12.80
CA GLU A 30 -7.59 14.71 11.78
C GLU A 30 -7.70 16.19 11.43
N GLU A 31 -7.25 17.08 12.32
CA GLU A 31 -7.27 18.54 12.12
C GLU A 31 -6.07 19.01 11.29
N HIS A 32 -4.92 18.35 11.40
CA HIS A 32 -3.66 18.82 10.82
C HIS A 32 -3.13 17.94 9.67
N VAL A 33 -3.65 16.72 9.47
CA VAL A 33 -3.14 15.77 8.48
C VAL A 33 -4.27 15.24 7.59
N LYS A 34 -4.14 15.46 6.27
CA LYS A 34 -5.05 14.89 5.26
C LYS A 34 -5.08 13.37 5.35
N CYS A 35 -6.25 12.80 5.07
CA CYS A 35 -6.41 11.36 5.09
C CYS A 35 -5.78 10.69 3.87
N LEU A 36 -5.00 9.65 4.15
CA LEU A 36 -4.35 8.86 3.12
C LEU A 36 -5.41 8.04 2.42
N THR A 37 -5.47 8.16 1.10
CA THR A 37 -6.37 7.37 0.28
C THR A 37 -5.62 6.21 -0.35
N PHE A 38 -6.33 5.10 -0.56
CA PHE A 38 -5.80 3.95 -1.27
C PHE A 38 -5.28 4.32 -2.67
N GLN A 39 -6.01 5.21 -3.36
CA GLN A 39 -5.61 5.69 -4.67
C GLN A 39 -4.32 6.50 -4.65
N SER A 40 -4.14 7.40 -3.67
CA SER A 40 -2.90 8.19 -3.54
C SER A 40 -1.68 7.29 -3.35
N LEU A 41 -1.76 6.33 -2.43
CA LEU A 41 -0.68 5.38 -2.19
C LEU A 41 -0.37 4.49 -3.39
N ILE A 42 -1.39 3.98 -4.07
CA ILE A 42 -1.19 3.18 -5.27
C ILE A 42 -0.51 3.99 -6.36
N LYS A 43 -0.96 5.23 -6.60
CA LYS A 43 -0.33 6.11 -7.59
C LYS A 43 1.15 6.28 -7.29
N HIS A 44 1.50 6.60 -6.05
CA HIS A 44 2.89 6.72 -5.64
C HIS A 44 3.69 5.42 -5.77
N LEU A 45 3.11 4.26 -5.47
CA LEU A 45 3.75 2.96 -5.67
C LEU A 45 3.99 2.64 -7.15
N VAL A 46 3.11 3.10 -8.03
CA VAL A 46 3.25 2.98 -9.48
C VAL A 46 4.32 3.96 -10.01
N GLU A 47 4.31 5.21 -9.54
CA GLU A 47 5.34 6.21 -9.88
C GLU A 47 6.74 5.77 -9.41
N GLU A 48 6.82 5.15 -8.23
CA GLU A 48 8.05 4.52 -7.74
C GLU A 48 8.43 3.27 -8.55
N GLY A 49 7.55 2.74 -9.40
CA GLY A 49 7.77 1.50 -10.15
C GLY A 49 7.73 0.25 -9.29
N CYS A 50 7.16 0.31 -8.08
CA CYS A 50 6.92 -0.87 -7.23
C CYS A 50 5.73 -1.70 -7.72
N LEU A 51 4.73 -1.02 -8.29
CA LEU A 51 3.59 -1.64 -8.97
C LEU A 51 3.59 -1.21 -10.44
N ALA A 52 3.17 -2.10 -11.31
CA ALA A 52 2.82 -1.76 -12.69
C ALA A 52 1.30 -1.74 -12.80
N GLU A 53 0.75 -0.67 -13.36
CA GLU A 53 -0.63 -0.64 -13.84
C GLU A 53 -0.62 -1.03 -15.31
N ASP A 54 -1.07 -2.25 -15.60
CA ASP A 54 -1.32 -2.66 -16.96
C ASP A 54 -2.58 -1.95 -17.46
N ALA A 55 -2.50 -1.41 -18.68
CA ALA A 55 -3.64 -0.79 -19.34
C ALA A 55 -4.83 -1.77 -19.27
N ALA A 56 -5.98 -1.25 -18.87
CA ALA A 56 -7.18 -2.05 -18.69
C ALA A 56 -7.37 -2.97 -19.90
N GLY A 57 -7.36 -4.29 -19.66
CA GLY A 57 -7.70 -5.26 -20.69
C GLY A 57 -9.14 -5.06 -21.16
N GLU A 58 -9.63 -5.91 -22.06
CA GLU A 58 -10.96 -5.79 -22.70
C GLU A 58 -12.14 -5.66 -21.72
N ASP A 59 -11.95 -6.03 -20.44
CA ASP A 59 -12.90 -5.90 -19.33
C ASP A 59 -12.92 -4.50 -18.65
N GLY A 60 -12.07 -3.57 -19.07
CA GLY A 60 -12.02 -2.19 -18.53
C GLY A 60 -11.44 -2.08 -17.12
N LYS A 61 -11.02 -3.20 -16.50
CA LYS A 61 -10.41 -3.22 -15.16
C LYS A 61 -8.89 -3.07 -15.24
N THR A 62 -8.36 -2.05 -14.57
CA THR A 62 -6.92 -1.87 -14.36
C THR A 62 -6.38 -3.04 -13.54
N ARG A 63 -5.47 -3.82 -14.13
CA ARG A 63 -4.74 -4.86 -13.41
C ARG A 63 -3.44 -4.30 -12.88
N ARG A 64 -3.13 -4.66 -11.65
CA ARG A 64 -1.89 -4.24 -10.98
C ARG A 64 -1.02 -5.45 -10.78
N THR A 65 0.21 -5.35 -11.25
CA THR A 65 1.20 -6.42 -11.16
C THR A 65 2.36 -5.95 -10.29
N ILE A 66 2.89 -6.85 -9.46
CA ILE A 66 4.04 -6.55 -8.61
C ILE A 66 5.30 -6.61 -9.47
N THR A 67 6.08 -5.53 -9.51
CA THR A 67 7.34 -5.48 -10.25
C THR A 67 8.47 -6.10 -9.44
N PRO A 68 9.64 -6.41 -10.04
CA PRO A 68 10.81 -6.82 -9.28
C PRO A 68 11.20 -5.83 -8.17
N LYS A 69 11.02 -4.52 -8.43
CA LYS A 69 11.24 -3.47 -7.43
C LYS A 69 10.23 -3.59 -6.29
N GLY A 70 8.96 -3.88 -6.58
CA GLY A 70 7.93 -4.15 -5.58
C GLY A 70 8.28 -5.33 -4.67
N ILE A 71 8.80 -6.42 -5.23
CA ILE A 71 9.28 -7.57 -4.43
C ILE A 71 10.41 -7.15 -3.49
N VAL A 72 11.42 -6.44 -4.01
CA VAL A 72 12.53 -5.91 -3.17
C VAL A 72 12.02 -4.91 -2.12
N PHE A 73 10.96 -4.17 -2.45
CA PHE A 73 10.29 -3.24 -1.54
C PHE A 73 9.62 -3.98 -0.36
N GLY A 74 9.32 -5.27 -0.51
CA GLY A 74 8.66 -6.12 0.48
C GLY A 74 7.16 -6.34 0.20
N ILE A 75 6.72 -6.07 -1.02
CA ILE A 75 5.37 -6.34 -1.51
C ILE A 75 5.37 -7.75 -2.09
N PHE A 76 4.32 -8.51 -1.81
CA PHE A 76 4.14 -9.84 -2.37
C PHE A 76 2.66 -10.12 -2.57
N SER A 77 2.33 -11.10 -3.41
CA SER A 77 0.97 -11.55 -3.59
C SER A 77 0.76 -12.94 -2.98
N GLU A 78 -0.44 -13.19 -2.47
CA GLU A 78 -0.88 -14.53 -2.12
C GLU A 78 -2.18 -14.86 -2.85
N LYS A 79 -2.25 -16.10 -3.33
CA LYS A 79 -3.48 -16.67 -3.88
C LYS A 79 -4.45 -16.96 -2.74
N ARG A 80 -5.67 -16.45 -2.88
CA ARG A 80 -6.79 -16.68 -1.98
C ARG A 80 -7.90 -17.35 -2.75
N PHE A 81 -8.71 -18.12 -2.04
CA PHE A 81 -9.90 -18.75 -2.59
C PHE A 81 -11.12 -18.05 -2.01
N ASN A 82 -12.06 -17.67 -2.87
CA ASN A 82 -13.34 -17.17 -2.39
C ASN A 82 -14.20 -18.35 -1.88
N GLN A 83 -15.38 -18.06 -1.33
CA GLN A 83 -16.30 -19.10 -0.85
C GLN A 83 -16.81 -20.02 -1.96
N SER A 84 -16.76 -19.58 -3.22
CA SER A 84 -17.14 -20.34 -4.41
C SER A 84 -16.01 -21.24 -4.95
N GLY A 85 -14.79 -21.12 -4.40
CA GLY A 85 -13.61 -21.86 -4.85
C GLY A 85 -12.78 -21.19 -5.94
N ASP A 86 -13.12 -19.97 -6.37
CA ASP A 86 -12.33 -19.23 -7.34
C ASP A 86 -11.06 -18.66 -6.70
N GLU A 87 -9.95 -18.83 -7.40
CA GLU A 87 -8.67 -18.23 -7.02
C GLU A 87 -8.65 -16.74 -7.39
N TYR A 88 -8.29 -15.90 -6.43
CA TYR A 88 -7.98 -14.49 -6.65
C TYR A 88 -6.68 -14.13 -5.95
N GLU A 89 -5.96 -13.19 -6.55
CA GLU A 89 -4.69 -12.73 -6.02
C GLU A 89 -4.88 -11.52 -5.10
N VAL A 90 -4.29 -11.56 -3.90
CA VAL A 90 -4.28 -10.45 -2.95
C VAL A 90 -2.87 -9.94 -2.75
N ILE A 91 -2.68 -8.64 -2.92
CA ILE A 91 -1.40 -7.97 -2.68
C ILE A 91 -1.26 -7.65 -1.19
N TYR A 92 -0.19 -8.16 -0.60
CA TYR A 92 0.22 -7.95 0.79
C TYR A 92 1.52 -7.14 0.86
N TYR A 93 1.65 -6.43 1.98
CA TYR A 93 2.77 -5.58 2.32
C TYR A 93 3.39 -6.13 3.60
N GLY A 94 4.58 -6.69 3.49
CA GLY A 94 5.32 -7.16 4.66
C GLY A 94 5.79 -6.01 5.53
N GLU A 95 6.33 -6.33 6.71
CA GLU A 95 6.89 -5.33 7.62
C GLU A 95 7.87 -4.38 6.91
N LYS A 96 8.75 -4.93 6.06
CA LYS A 96 9.72 -4.13 5.28
C LYS A 96 9.01 -3.09 4.40
N ALA A 97 7.97 -3.48 3.69
CA ALA A 97 7.22 -2.57 2.83
C ALA A 97 6.48 -1.52 3.64
N GLN A 98 5.89 -1.89 4.78
CA GLN A 98 5.22 -0.96 5.68
C GLN A 98 6.19 0.11 6.21
N ARG A 99 7.39 -0.29 6.67
CA ARG A 99 8.43 0.66 7.13
C ARG A 99 8.87 1.60 6.01
N GLN A 100 9.03 1.09 4.78
CA GLN A 100 9.39 1.93 3.64
C GLN A 100 8.29 2.91 3.24
N LEU A 101 7.02 2.49 3.27
CA LEU A 101 5.88 3.39 3.04
C LEU A 101 5.89 4.55 4.04
N VAL A 102 6.05 4.25 5.34
CA VAL A 102 6.10 5.29 6.39
C VAL A 102 7.26 6.24 6.16
N LYS A 103 8.46 5.71 5.85
CA LYS A 103 9.63 6.54 5.55
C LYS A 103 9.38 7.46 4.37
N LYS A 104 8.80 6.96 3.27
CA LYS A 104 8.44 7.76 2.10
C LYS A 104 7.39 8.81 2.44
N MET A 105 6.38 8.49 3.23
CA MET A 105 5.35 9.44 3.69
C MET A 105 5.89 10.57 4.57
N LEU A 106 6.90 10.30 5.39
CA LEU A 106 7.53 11.30 6.24
C LEU A 106 8.45 12.25 5.46
N ASN A 107 9.11 11.74 4.40
CA ASN A 107 10.24 12.41 3.79
C ASN A 107 9.97 12.91 2.35
N GLU A 108 9.21 12.16 1.57
CA GLU A 108 9.09 12.34 0.11
C GLU A 108 7.65 12.64 -0.32
N TRP A 109 6.65 11.93 0.23
CA TRP A 109 5.23 12.11 -0.10
C TRP A 109 4.53 13.06 0.86
N LYS A 110 5.17 14.19 1.18
CA LYS A 110 4.47 15.30 1.81
C LYS A 110 3.55 15.90 0.75
N GLU A 111 2.29 15.46 0.71
CA GLU A 111 1.27 16.13 -0.10
C GLU A 111 1.23 17.61 0.32
N GLU A 112 1.55 18.50 -0.63
CA GLU A 112 1.41 19.96 -0.49
C GLU A 112 -0.05 20.38 -0.19
#